data_AF-A0A8B6CNU2-F1
#
_entry.id   AF-A0A8B6CNU2-F1
#
_cell.length_a   1.000
_cell.length_b   1.000
_cell.length_c   1.000
_cell.angle_alpha   90.00
_cell.angle_beta   90.00
_cell.angle_gamma   90.00
#
_symmetry.space_group_name_H-M   'P 1'
#
loop_
_entity.id
_entity.type
_entity.pdbx_description
1 polymer ?
#
loop_
_entity_poly.entity_id
_entity_poly.type
_entity_poly.pdbx_seq_one_letter_code
_entity_poly.pdbx_strand_id
1 'polypeptide(L)'
;MAGTVDRGTSMDHSHLLEKESDARIKFERACQQIALLDQKIRDLEVRYKRAVKFKKNSFRYNLRLRLSVVTGVKMMYHHYASTKAEELTKIRRQINDANVVPSSSASAVFTPRESSSFRSVGDLQRTTSTSAAEPDHHCD
;
A
#
# COMPACT_ATOMS: atom_id res chain seq x y z
N MET A 1 -47.93 -25.28 -2.58
CA MET A 1 -46.69 -25.71 -1.89
C MET A 1 -45.88 -24.48 -1.58
N ALA A 2 -45.56 -24.29 -0.31
CA ALA A 2 -45.08 -23.04 0.27
C ALA A 2 -43.64 -22.70 -0.18
N GLY A 3 -43.42 -21.43 -0.55
CA GLY A 3 -42.08 -20.87 -0.73
C GLY A 3 -41.47 -20.57 0.64
N THR A 4 -40.57 -21.44 1.10
CA THR A 4 -39.71 -21.20 2.26
C THR A 4 -38.28 -20.98 1.77
N VAL A 5 -38.03 -19.80 1.23
CA VAL A 5 -36.67 -19.31 1.03
C VAL A 5 -36.66 -17.89 1.60
N ASP A 6 -35.53 -17.48 2.19
CA ASP A 6 -35.20 -16.08 2.47
C ASP A 6 -35.38 -15.55 3.91
N ARG A 7 -34.85 -16.25 4.92
CA ARG A 7 -34.52 -15.59 6.21
C ARG A 7 -33.06 -15.74 6.63
N GLY A 8 -32.38 -16.82 6.23
CA GLY A 8 -30.94 -17.01 6.48
C GLY A 8 -30.05 -16.13 5.60
N THR A 9 -30.34 -16.04 4.30
CA THR A 9 -29.61 -15.24 3.30
C THR A 9 -29.61 -13.73 3.60
N SER A 10 -30.73 -13.22 4.12
CA SER A 10 -30.87 -11.80 4.49
C SER A 10 -30.00 -11.41 5.70
N MET A 11 -29.86 -12.28 6.70
CA MET A 11 -29.00 -12.03 7.87
C MET A 11 -27.51 -12.03 7.51
N ASP A 12 -27.09 -12.94 6.62
CA ASP A 12 -25.70 -12.99 6.15
C ASP A 12 -25.33 -11.75 5.33
N HIS A 13 -26.25 -11.26 4.50
CA HIS A 13 -26.04 -10.04 3.72
C HIS A 13 -25.87 -8.80 4.60
N SER A 14 -26.71 -8.62 5.63
CA SER A 14 -26.59 -7.49 6.57
C SER A 14 -25.25 -7.49 7.32
N HIS A 15 -24.79 -8.66 7.76
CA HIS A 15 -23.51 -8.81 8.47
C HIS A 15 -22.30 -8.57 7.56
N LEU A 16 -22.37 -8.94 6.26
CA LEU A 16 -21.33 -8.63 5.28
C LEU A 16 -21.22 -7.13 5.02
N LEU A 17 -22.34 -6.41 4.93
CA LEU A 17 -22.35 -4.95 4.76
C LEU A 17 -21.77 -4.22 5.97
N GLU A 18 -22.12 -4.65 7.18
CA GLU A 18 -21.54 -4.10 8.40
C GLU A 18 -20.02 -4.27 8.39
N LYS A 19 -19.53 -5.49 8.13
CA LYS A 19 -18.10 -5.79 8.00
C LYS A 19 -17.40 -4.98 6.91
N GLU A 20 -18.05 -4.76 5.77
CA GLU A 20 -17.50 -3.93 4.69
C GLU A 20 -17.28 -2.49 5.18
N SER A 21 -18.30 -1.91 5.83
CA SER A 21 -18.23 -0.55 6.36
C SER A 21 -17.10 -0.42 7.39
N ASP A 22 -16.97 -1.43 8.24
CA ASP A 22 -16.00 -1.51 9.32
C ASP A 22 -14.56 -1.63 8.80
N ALA A 23 -14.36 -2.43 7.76
CA ALA A 23 -13.08 -2.57 7.09
C ALA A 23 -12.69 -1.27 6.37
N ARG A 24 -13.66 -0.62 5.72
CA ARG A 24 -13.45 0.66 5.03
C ARG A 24 -13.02 1.78 5.99
N ILE A 25 -13.70 1.92 7.13
CA ILE A 25 -13.33 2.93 8.15
C ILE A 25 -11.90 2.69 8.65
N LYS A 26 -11.54 1.43 8.93
CA LYS A 26 -10.20 1.06 9.39
C LYS A 26 -9.13 1.34 8.33
N PHE A 27 -9.42 1.07 7.06
CA PHE A 27 -8.54 1.40 5.93
C PHE A 27 -8.31 2.90 5.81
N GLU A 28 -9.38 3.70 5.83
CA GLU A 28 -9.29 5.15 5.70
C GLU A 28 -8.48 5.77 6.85
N ARG A 29 -8.72 5.31 8.09
CA ARG A 29 -7.91 5.71 9.25
C ARG A 29 -6.44 5.36 9.07
N ALA A 30 -6.11 4.20 8.51
CA ALA A 30 -4.73 3.82 8.23
C ALA A 30 -4.08 4.77 7.22
N CYS A 31 -4.78 5.12 6.14
CA CYS A 31 -4.30 6.10 5.15
C CYS A 31 -4.06 7.48 5.78
N GLN A 32 -4.94 7.93 6.67
CA GLN A 32 -4.75 9.18 7.42
C GLN A 32 -3.50 9.12 8.30
N GLN A 33 -3.27 8.01 9.00
CA GLN A 33 -2.06 7.83 9.82
C GLN A 33 -0.79 7.85 8.97
N ILE A 34 -0.79 7.24 7.78
CA ILE A 34 0.35 7.29 6.86
C ILE A 34 0.68 8.75 6.50
N ALA A 35 -0.33 9.55 6.14
CA ALA A 35 -0.13 10.95 5.77
C ALA A 35 0.45 11.78 6.94
N LEU A 36 -0.05 11.56 8.16
CA LEU A 36 0.48 12.21 9.36
C LEU A 36 1.93 11.80 9.66
N LEU A 37 2.26 10.52 9.50
CA LEU A 37 3.62 10.02 9.69
C LEU A 37 4.58 10.59 8.63
N ASP A 38 4.14 10.73 7.39
CA ASP A 38 4.94 11.36 6.33
C ASP A 38 5.25 12.83 6.64
N GLN A 39 4.27 13.59 7.15
CA GLN A 39 4.53 14.95 7.61
C GLN A 39 5.56 14.98 8.74
N LYS A 40 5.43 14.08 9.71
CA LYS A 40 6.38 13.98 10.83
C LYS A 40 7.79 13.60 10.38
N ILE A 41 7.92 12.73 9.37
CA ILE A 41 9.22 12.38 8.76
C ILE A 41 9.85 13.63 8.15
N ARG A 42 9.11 14.38 7.32
CA ARG A 42 9.62 15.62 6.70
C ARG A 42 10.11 16.62 7.74
N ASP A 43 9.36 16.81 8.82
CA ASP A 43 9.76 17.73 9.90
C ASP A 43 11.04 17.27 10.61
N LEU A 44 11.16 15.97 10.88
CA LEU A 44 12.35 15.39 11.49
C LEU A 44 13.57 15.50 10.57
N GLU A 45 13.41 15.29 9.26
CA GLU A 45 14.47 15.46 8.27
C GLU A 45 14.98 16.90 8.20
N VAL A 46 14.07 17.89 8.21
CA VAL A 46 14.45 19.30 8.23
C VAL A 46 15.26 19.63 9.49
N ARG A 47 14.82 19.15 10.66
CA ARG A 47 15.56 19.32 11.91
C ARG A 47 16.91 18.61 11.87
N TYR A 48 16.98 17.42 11.26
CA TYR A 48 18.21 16.66 11.11
C TYR A 48 19.22 17.40 10.24
N LYS A 49 18.80 17.91 9.08
CA LYS A 49 19.63 18.73 8.18
C LYS A 49 20.18 19.97 8.90
N ARG A 50 19.34 20.64 9.71
CA ARG A 50 19.79 21.76 10.55
C ARG A 50 20.83 21.30 11.60
N ALA A 51 20.60 20.19 12.28
CA ALA A 51 21.52 19.64 13.27
C ALA A 51 22.90 19.29 12.69
N VAL A 52 22.93 18.77 11.46
CA VAL A 52 24.16 18.51 10.69
C VAL A 52 24.91 19.82 10.44
N LYS A 53 24.22 20.86 9.98
CA LYS A 53 24.82 22.18 9.72
C LYS A 53 25.48 22.77 10.97
N PHE A 54 24.85 22.62 12.13
CA PHE A 54 25.37 23.13 13.41
C PHE A 54 26.28 22.13 14.16
N LYS A 55 26.70 21.02 13.54
CA LYS A 55 27.60 19.98 14.11
C LYS A 55 27.16 19.44 15.49
N LYS A 56 25.85 19.40 15.79
CA LYS A 56 25.31 18.90 17.08
C LYS A 56 25.17 17.38 17.08
N ASN A 57 26.26 16.65 17.38
CA ASN A 57 26.32 15.19 17.24
C ASN A 57 25.26 14.40 18.03
N SER A 58 25.06 14.69 19.32
CA SER A 58 24.03 14.00 20.13
C SER A 58 22.60 14.25 19.62
N PHE A 59 22.36 15.44 19.08
CA PHE A 59 21.06 15.81 18.51
C PHE A 59 20.81 15.10 17.17
N ARG A 60 21.85 14.95 16.32
CA ARG A 60 21.80 14.14 15.10
C ARG A 60 21.44 12.70 15.40
N TYR A 61 22.08 12.09 16.40
CA TYR A 61 21.81 10.70 16.79
C TYR A 61 20.36 10.52 17.25
N ASN A 62 19.87 11.40 18.12
CA ASN A 62 18.47 11.39 18.58
C ASN A 62 17.48 11.51 17.42
N LEU A 63 17.73 12.44 16.49
CA LEU A 63 16.87 12.62 15.32
C LEU A 63 16.91 11.42 14.37
N ARG A 64 18.08 10.81 14.18
CA ARG A 64 18.22 9.57 13.40
C ARG A 64 17.42 8.43 14.03
N LEU A 65 17.51 8.23 15.35
CA LEU A 65 16.75 7.20 16.05
C LEU A 65 15.23 7.42 15.87
N ARG A 66 14.77 8.67 16.05
CA ARG A 66 13.36 9.03 15.85
C ARG A 66 12.90 8.81 14.41
N LEU A 67 13.72 9.16 13.42
CA LEU A 67 13.43 8.88 12.02
C LEU A 67 13.25 7.38 11.78
N SER A 68 14.16 6.54 12.26
CA SER A 68 14.05 5.09 12.11
C SER A 68 12.76 4.53 12.68
N VAL A 69 12.37 4.95 13.88
CA VAL A 69 11.13 4.50 14.53
C VAL A 69 9.89 4.95 13.75
N VAL A 70 9.79 6.23 13.39
CA VAL A 70 8.61 6.77 12.68
C VAL A 70 8.47 6.14 11.29
N THR A 71 9.58 5.94 10.57
CA THR A 71 9.57 5.25 9.28
C THR A 71 9.13 3.79 9.42
N GLY A 72 9.60 3.08 10.45
CA GLY A 72 9.16 1.71 10.73
C GLY A 72 7.66 1.60 10.98
N VAL A 73 7.10 2.49 11.82
CA VAL A 73 5.66 2.56 12.08
C VAL A 73 4.88 2.90 10.80
N LYS A 74 5.39 3.80 9.94
CA LYS A 74 4.75 4.09 8.65
C LYS A 74 4.65 2.86 7.77
N MET A 75 5.72 2.07 7.68
CA MET A 75 5.72 0.82 6.92
C MET A 75 4.68 -0.17 7.47
N MET A 76 4.55 -0.28 8.79
CA MET A 76 3.52 -1.11 9.41
C MET A 76 2.10 -0.67 9.00
N TYR A 77 1.82 0.64 8.96
CA TYR A 77 0.53 1.14 8.49
C TYR A 77 0.31 0.89 6.99
N HIS A 78 1.34 0.94 6.15
CA HIS A 78 1.22 0.52 4.75
C HIS A 78 0.81 -0.94 4.63
N HIS A 79 1.47 -1.84 5.37
CA HIS A 79 1.09 -3.26 5.39
C HIS A 79 -0.35 -3.43 5.89
N TYR A 80 -0.73 -2.76 6.97
CA TYR A 80 -2.08 -2.82 7.51
C TYR A 80 -3.14 -2.33 6.51
N ALA A 81 -2.88 -1.21 5.82
CA ALA A 81 -3.76 -0.68 4.80
C ALA A 81 -3.91 -1.67 3.62
N SER A 82 -2.83 -2.29 3.17
CA SER A 82 -2.89 -3.33 2.13
C SER A 82 -3.76 -4.51 2.56
N THR A 83 -3.56 -5.04 3.76
CA THR A 83 -4.38 -6.14 4.29
C THR A 83 -5.87 -5.75 4.36
N LYS A 84 -6.19 -4.53 4.79
CA LYS A 84 -7.59 -4.06 4.83
C LYS A 84 -8.19 -3.82 3.45
N ALA A 85 -7.40 -3.39 2.47
CA ALA A 85 -7.86 -3.27 1.09
C ALA A 85 -8.18 -4.66 0.47
N GLU A 86 -7.37 -5.68 0.78
CA GLU A 86 -7.63 -7.06 0.37
C GLU A 86 -8.88 -7.63 1.04
N GLU A 87 -9.06 -7.41 2.34
CA GLU A 87 -10.29 -7.79 3.06
C GLU A 87 -11.54 -7.14 2.43
N LEU A 88 -11.47 -5.83 2.14
CA LEU A 88 -12.55 -5.10 1.50
C LEU A 88 -12.90 -5.69 0.12
N THR A 89 -11.88 -6.05 -0.66
CA THR A 89 -12.06 -6.69 -1.97
C THR A 89 -12.72 -8.06 -1.85
N LYS A 90 -12.35 -8.85 -0.82
CA LYS A 90 -12.95 -10.17 -0.56
C LYS A 90 -14.42 -10.03 -0.15
N ILE A 91 -14.74 -9.13 0.78
CA ILE A 91 -16.13 -8.91 1.24
C ILE A 91 -17.02 -8.43 0.10
N ARG A 92 -16.53 -7.50 -0.74
CA ARG A 92 -17.28 -7.03 -1.93
C ARG A 92 -17.58 -8.14 -2.93
N ARG A 93 -16.64 -9.06 -3.14
CA ARG A 93 -16.89 -10.24 -3.98
C ARG A 93 -17.99 -11.12 -3.39
N GLN A 94 -17.93 -11.40 -2.08
CA GLN A 94 -18.97 -12.19 -1.40
C GLN A 94 -20.36 -11.55 -1.48
N ILE A 95 -20.45 -10.23 -1.33
CA ILE A 95 -21.70 -9.48 -1.49
C ILE A 95 -22.25 -9.63 -2.91
N ASN A 96 -21.39 -9.50 -3.92
CA ASN A 96 -21.78 -9.63 -5.33
C ASN A 96 -22.22 -11.05 -5.66
N ASP A 97 -21.47 -12.07 -5.23
CA ASP A 97 -21.78 -13.48 -5.46
C ASP A 97 -23.11 -13.88 -4.78
N ALA A 98 -23.41 -13.31 -3.62
CA ALA A 98 -24.70 -13.50 -2.93
C ALA A 98 -25.88 -12.80 -3.63
N ASN A 99 -25.62 -11.79 -4.47
CA ASN A 99 -26.65 -11.04 -5.20
C ASN A 99 -26.91 -11.61 -6.60
N VAL A 100 -26.02 -12.45 -7.14
CA VAL A 100 -26.24 -13.17 -8.40
C VAL A 100 -27.13 -14.39 -8.16
N VAL A 101 -28.44 -14.17 -8.16
CA VAL A 101 -29.42 -15.23 -8.44
C VAL A 101 -29.18 -15.73 -9.87
N PRO A 102 -29.07 -17.06 -10.12
CA PRO A 102 -28.95 -17.60 -11.47
C PRO A 102 -30.29 -17.48 -12.19
N SER A 103 -30.60 -16.28 -12.69
CA SER A 103 -31.54 -16.11 -13.78
C SER A 103 -30.82 -16.52 -15.07
N SER A 104 -31.26 -17.65 -15.62
CA SER A 104 -30.74 -18.20 -16.88
C SER A 104 -30.76 -17.18 -18.02
N SER A 105 -29.77 -17.33 -18.90
CA SER A 105 -29.65 -16.81 -20.27
C SER A 105 -29.23 -15.35 -20.45
N ALA A 106 -27.95 -15.15 -20.79
CA ALA A 106 -27.53 -14.23 -21.85
C ALA A 106 -26.09 -14.55 -22.28
N SER A 107 -25.98 -15.23 -23.41
CA SER A 107 -24.74 -15.40 -24.18
C SER A 107 -24.20 -14.02 -24.57
N ALA A 108 -22.98 -13.69 -24.15
CA ALA A 108 -22.22 -12.60 -24.75
C ALA A 108 -20.82 -13.13 -25.11
N VAL A 109 -20.73 -13.57 -26.36
CA VAL A 109 -19.49 -13.79 -27.09
C VAL A 109 -18.69 -12.49 -27.05
N PHE A 110 -17.50 -12.51 -26.45
CA PHE A 110 -16.54 -11.41 -26.57
C PHE A 110 -15.24 -11.97 -27.15
N THR A 111 -15.00 -11.68 -28.43
CA THR A 111 -13.73 -11.89 -29.10
C THR A 111 -12.85 -10.65 -28.93
N PRO A 112 -11.61 -10.78 -28.42
CA PRO A 112 -10.62 -9.74 -28.59
C PRO A 112 -9.82 -9.97 -29.87
N ARG A 113 -10.05 -9.06 -30.82
CA ARG A 113 -9.32 -8.82 -32.05
C ARG A 113 -7.85 -8.50 -31.77
N GLU A 114 -6.95 -9.21 -32.45
CA GLU A 114 -5.52 -8.90 -32.51
C GLU A 114 -5.22 -7.53 -33.15
N SER A 115 -4.01 -7.06 -32.83
CA SER A 115 -3.17 -6.09 -33.54
C SER A 115 -3.37 -4.59 -33.24
N SER A 116 -2.46 -4.05 -32.42
CA SER A 116 -1.70 -2.87 -32.84
C SER A 116 -0.33 -2.82 -32.14
N SER A 117 0.68 -2.85 -33.00
CA SER A 117 2.08 -2.54 -32.80
C SER A 117 2.30 -1.30 -31.92
N PHE A 118 3.16 -1.40 -30.91
CA PHE A 118 3.85 -0.23 -30.37
C PHE A 118 5.36 -0.47 -30.35
N ARG A 119 6.06 0.53 -30.86
CA ARG A 119 7.43 0.50 -31.35
C ARG A 119 8.46 0.56 -30.22
N SER A 120 9.59 -0.08 -30.53
CA SER A 120 10.90 0.01 -29.87
C SER A 120 11.44 1.44 -29.78
N VAL A 121 11.97 1.79 -28.59
CA VAL A 121 13.06 2.74 -28.31
C VAL A 121 13.56 2.36 -26.91
N GLY A 122 14.81 2.20 -26.54
CA GLY A 122 16.13 2.32 -27.17
C GLY A 122 17.14 2.05 -26.04
N ASP A 123 18.34 1.64 -26.44
CA ASP A 123 19.44 1.18 -25.61
C ASP A 123 19.84 2.08 -24.43
N LEU A 124 20.18 1.46 -23.30
CA LEU A 124 21.28 1.96 -22.48
C LEU A 124 21.97 0.80 -21.74
N GLN A 125 22.83 0.08 -22.48
CA GLN A 125 24.01 -0.53 -21.87
C GLN A 125 25.07 0.56 -21.71
N ARG A 126 25.59 0.74 -20.49
CA ARG A 126 26.97 1.16 -20.31
C ARG A 126 27.56 0.49 -19.08
N THR A 127 28.30 -0.57 -19.38
CA THR A 127 29.39 -1.10 -18.60
C THR A 127 30.48 -0.02 -18.41
N THR A 128 31.04 0.07 -17.21
CA THR A 128 32.49 0.26 -17.00
C THR A 128 32.82 -0.17 -15.57
N SER A 129 33.41 -1.35 -15.47
CA SER A 129 34.36 -1.70 -14.43
C SER A 129 35.61 -0.83 -14.58
N THR A 130 36.08 -0.22 -13.50
CA THR A 130 37.48 0.24 -13.40
C THR A 130 37.96 0.08 -11.97
N SER A 131 38.94 -0.81 -11.85
CA SER A 131 39.85 -1.02 -10.72
C SER A 131 40.75 0.20 -10.52
N ALA A 132 41.01 0.58 -9.26
CA ALA A 132 42.36 0.79 -8.69
C ALA A 132 42.40 1.87 -7.58
N ALA A 133 43.25 1.57 -6.59
CA ALA A 133 44.01 2.46 -5.71
C ALA A 133 43.38 2.92 -4.36
N GLU A 134 43.89 2.30 -3.29
CA GLU A 134 44.18 2.94 -2.00
C GLU A 134 45.01 4.23 -2.19
N PRO A 135 45.01 5.14 -1.20
CA PRO A 135 46.11 5.10 -0.23
C PRO A 135 45.71 5.37 1.23
N ASP A 136 46.56 4.84 2.11
CA ASP A 136 46.71 5.19 3.51
C ASP A 136 46.66 6.70 3.78
N HIS A 137 45.95 7.09 4.84
CA HIS A 137 46.37 8.24 5.63
C HIS A 137 46.14 8.01 7.11
N HIS A 138 47.26 7.62 7.73
CA HIS A 138 47.64 7.91 9.10
C HIS A 138 47.66 9.43 9.33
N CYS A 139 46.99 9.92 10.36
CA CYS A 139 47.36 11.15 11.08
C CYS A 139 46.64 11.22 12.43
N ASP A 140 47.46 11.62 13.42
CA ASP A 140 47.31 11.74 14.88
C ASP A 140 45.95 12.18 15.46
#